data_AF-A0A1T3D1F6-F1
#
_entry.id   AF-A0A1T3D1F6-F1
#
_cell.length_a   1.000
_cell.length_b   1.000
_cell.length_c   1.000
_cell.angle_alpha   90.00
_cell.angle_beta   90.00
_cell.angle_gamma   90.00
#
_symmetry.space_group_name_H-M   'P 1'
#
loop_
_entity.id
_entity.type
_entity.pdbx_description
1 polymer ?
#
loop_
_entity_poly.entity_id
_entity_poly.type
_entity_poly.pdbx_seq_one_letter_code
_entity_poly.pdbx_strand_id
1 'polypeptide(L)'
;MSTVFDHDASGLEVRPPDVGGLEVSTKVQIAQGLETFIGYDGLEVVNNGQDGIDGTKSDGFTEETERNPRGKKLWLILAGVSLLLVIVGAVLGGVLGSRHSHRAPVKTTKASATPEASDKPPGSSNSPPNAVYATSGIGVTGWWTGSSSFTIRLIYQGHDGDLRLMRYHSGDGKWSKLADLTGTNAKLGTPIAASCFNIPFFFFTPVTSSNNFTQVKIFYLNEANEMQEFYFREQDSPSPSAQTFNGSGIMSSKGWKAAGNSKIAAYWPTVIFQNDSDQMQEAYYANLTWAQSEVGLECQNNSAFAEVPHSVTAGRFGGEKLIYQQDDQKLLIEERNNSTDKFNVGASSITIPANAAMGAFTVPRDSDTTDGAMNTYILWQDSTGALQMTWEDDDTGWRTSSTPASLGVPDKGTGISCLTPTLWAVASLLSDYGMARCYYLVDGNIREVQYDGSNWSVIGNVQLD
;
A
#
# COMPACT_ATOMS: atom_id res chain seq x y z
N MET A 1 -5.61 -59.27 13.83
CA MET A 1 -4.79 -58.99 12.63
C MET A 1 -4.12 -57.67 12.88
N SER A 2 -2.80 -57.71 13.08
CA SER A 2 -1.96 -56.61 13.52
C SER A 2 -1.41 -55.89 12.30
N THR A 3 -1.56 -54.57 12.23
CA THR A 3 -0.82 -53.73 11.29
C THR A 3 0.30 -53.02 12.03
N VAL A 4 1.51 -53.29 11.55
CA VAL A 4 2.80 -52.74 11.99
C VAL A 4 2.95 -51.36 11.36
N PHE A 5 3.29 -50.35 12.16
CA PHE A 5 3.83 -49.08 11.67
C PHE A 5 5.31 -49.04 11.99
N ASP A 6 6.13 -48.88 10.95
CA ASP A 6 7.56 -48.64 11.05
C ASP A 6 7.82 -47.29 11.73
N HIS A 7 8.64 -47.32 12.77
CA HIS A 7 9.18 -46.14 13.42
C HIS A 7 10.45 -45.71 12.69
N ASP A 8 10.42 -44.53 12.10
CA ASP A 8 11.62 -43.87 11.58
C ASP A 8 12.42 -43.25 12.73
N ALA A 9 13.71 -43.56 12.76
CA ALA A 9 14.64 -43.19 13.82
C ALA A 9 15.33 -41.85 13.50
N SER A 10 14.71 -40.75 13.91
CA SER A 10 15.42 -39.47 14.12
C SER A 10 14.74 -38.67 15.22
N GLY A 11 15.21 -38.89 16.45
CA GLY A 11 14.76 -38.15 17.62
C GLY A 11 15.22 -36.69 17.57
N LEU A 12 14.27 -35.80 17.33
CA LEU A 12 14.32 -34.43 17.85
C LEU A 12 13.00 -34.19 18.62
N GLU A 13 13.10 -34.27 19.95
CA GLU A 13 12.02 -33.97 20.87
C GLU A 13 11.74 -32.47 20.82
N VAL A 14 10.74 -32.05 20.03
CA VAL A 14 10.21 -30.69 20.07
C VAL A 14 9.33 -30.58 21.32
N ARG A 15 9.89 -30.01 22.39
CA ARG A 15 9.09 -29.61 23.55
C ARG A 15 8.27 -28.38 23.19
N PRO A 16 6.94 -28.38 23.41
CA PRO A 16 6.15 -27.15 23.33
C PRO A 16 6.61 -26.19 24.43
N PRO A 17 6.68 -24.87 24.17
CA PRO A 17 6.97 -23.91 25.22
C PRO A 17 5.83 -23.91 26.24
N ASP A 18 6.23 -24.05 27.49
CA ASP A 18 5.42 -23.97 28.70
C ASP A 18 4.75 -22.58 28.75
N VAL A 19 3.45 -22.53 28.44
CA VAL A 19 2.64 -21.31 28.54
C VAL A 19 2.24 -21.15 30.01
N GLY A 20 3.16 -20.62 30.80
CA GLY A 20 2.88 -20.12 32.14
C GLY A 20 1.89 -18.97 32.06
N GLY A 21 0.69 -19.20 32.58
CA GLY A 21 -0.34 -18.18 32.73
C GLY A 21 0.14 -17.03 33.60
N LEU A 22 0.22 -15.84 33.01
CA LEU A 22 0.26 -14.58 33.72
C LEU A 22 -1.05 -13.84 33.39
N GLU A 23 -2.03 -13.93 34.28
CA GLU A 23 -3.16 -13.00 34.28
C GLU A 23 -2.61 -11.60 34.58
N VAL A 24 -2.48 -10.76 33.55
CA VAL A 24 -2.15 -9.34 33.71
C VAL A 24 -3.44 -8.54 33.61
N SER A 25 -3.82 -7.95 34.74
CA SER A 25 -4.90 -6.98 34.89
C SER A 25 -4.62 -5.72 34.06
N THR A 26 -5.41 -5.48 33.01
CA THR A 26 -5.18 -4.45 31.98
C THR A 26 -5.86 -3.09 32.22
N LYS A 27 -6.30 -2.77 33.44
CA LYS A 27 -7.03 -1.50 33.68
C LYS A 27 -6.19 -0.28 34.10
N VAL A 28 -4.88 -0.39 34.33
CA VAL A 28 -4.11 0.71 34.96
C VAL A 28 -2.91 1.23 34.13
N GLN A 29 -2.43 0.52 33.09
CA GLN A 29 -1.20 0.92 32.39
C GLN A 29 -1.37 1.83 31.16
N ILE A 30 -2.60 2.12 30.70
CA ILE A 30 -2.80 3.04 29.57
C ILE A 30 -2.51 4.51 29.96
N ALA A 31 -2.48 4.85 31.25
CA ALA A 31 -2.30 6.23 31.71
C ALA A 31 -0.85 6.64 32.06
N GLN A 32 0.14 5.73 32.03
CA GLN A 32 1.51 6.04 32.49
C GLN A 32 2.63 5.77 31.47
N GLY A 33 2.29 5.42 30.23
CA GLY A 33 3.26 5.33 29.11
C GLY A 33 3.40 6.62 28.29
N LEU A 34 2.76 7.71 28.72
CA LEU A 34 2.59 8.94 27.94
C LEU A 34 3.53 10.09 28.36
N GLU A 35 4.69 9.77 28.96
CA GLU A 35 5.75 10.76 29.14
C GLU A 35 6.96 10.42 28.24
N THR A 36 6.98 11.11 27.10
CA THR A 36 8.21 11.72 26.56
C THR A 36 9.33 10.77 26.13
N PHE A 37 9.13 10.03 25.04
CA PHE A 37 10.26 9.65 24.16
C PHE A 37 10.46 10.74 23.11
N ILE A 38 11.14 11.82 23.50
CA ILE A 38 11.77 12.75 22.57
C ILE A 38 12.98 12.01 21.99
N GLY A 39 12.98 11.86 20.67
CA GLY A 39 14.04 11.22 19.91
C GLY A 39 15.39 11.88 20.16
N TYR A 40 16.41 11.04 20.23
CA TYR A 40 17.82 11.38 20.33
C TYR A 40 18.23 12.30 19.16
N ASP A 41 18.53 13.55 19.46
CA ASP A 41 19.37 14.39 18.61
C ASP A 41 20.83 14.22 19.05
N GLY A 42 21.69 13.91 18.08
CA GLY A 42 23.13 13.88 18.26
C GLY A 42 23.64 15.27 18.61
N LEU A 43 24.33 15.39 19.74
CA LEU A 43 25.05 16.61 20.10
C LEU A 43 26.47 16.24 20.58
N GLU A 44 27.42 16.75 19.80
CA GLU A 44 28.84 16.76 20.10
C GLU A 44 29.11 17.48 21.42
N VAL A 45 29.99 16.89 22.21
CA VAL A 45 30.46 17.38 23.49
C VAL A 45 31.34 18.62 23.27
N VAL A 46 30.85 19.79 23.67
CA VAL A 46 31.70 20.95 23.97
C VAL A 46 31.52 21.31 25.44
N ASN A 47 32.56 21.02 26.22
CA ASN A 47 32.73 21.51 27.59
C ASN A 47 32.69 23.03 27.63
N ASN A 48 32.00 23.61 28.62
CA ASN A 48 32.50 24.80 29.29
C ASN A 48 31.90 24.97 30.70
N GLY A 49 32.76 25.49 31.58
CA GLY A 49 32.68 25.39 33.03
C GLY A 49 31.50 26.11 33.67
N GLN A 50 31.13 25.58 34.81
CA GLN A 50 30.11 26.07 35.71
C GLN A 50 30.82 26.64 36.94
N ASP A 51 30.72 27.96 37.11
CA ASP A 51 31.05 28.69 38.33
C ASP A 51 29.99 29.77 38.52
N GLY A 52 29.54 29.98 39.75
CA GLY A 52 28.96 31.25 40.19
C GLY A 52 27.47 31.27 40.53
N ILE A 53 27.22 31.17 41.84
CA ILE A 53 25.98 31.53 42.54
C ILE A 53 25.91 33.06 42.74
N ASP A 54 24.68 33.56 42.88
CA ASP A 54 24.22 34.77 43.60
C ASP A 54 23.99 36.09 42.85
N GLY A 55 22.86 36.73 43.20
CA GLY A 55 22.82 38.18 43.43
C GLY A 55 21.87 39.03 42.57
N THR A 56 20.64 39.20 43.06
CA THR A 56 19.71 40.33 42.87
C THR A 56 20.30 41.72 42.51
N LYS A 57 19.67 42.48 41.59
CA LYS A 57 18.85 43.71 41.84
C LYS A 57 18.48 44.48 40.56
N SER A 58 17.51 45.38 40.76
CA SER A 58 16.65 46.12 39.84
C SER A 58 17.27 47.32 39.10
N ASP A 59 16.46 47.79 38.15
CA ASP A 59 16.29 49.16 37.62
C ASP A 59 17.15 49.61 36.43
N GLY A 60 16.48 50.16 35.41
CA GLY A 60 17.13 50.99 34.40
C GLY A 60 16.44 51.03 33.04
N PHE A 61 15.47 51.93 32.91
CA PHE A 61 14.86 52.38 31.66
C PHE A 61 15.93 52.95 30.70
N THR A 62 15.97 52.53 29.43
CA THR A 62 16.56 53.33 28.34
C THR A 62 15.86 53.00 27.02
N GLU A 63 15.09 53.98 26.55
CA GLU A 63 14.54 54.13 25.21
C GLU A 63 15.66 54.68 24.31
N GLU A 64 15.99 54.01 23.20
CA GLU A 64 16.55 54.67 22.00
C GLU A 64 16.39 53.80 20.73
N THR A 65 15.55 54.34 19.84
CA THR A 65 15.83 54.62 18.43
C THR A 65 15.92 53.48 17.39
N GLU A 66 14.81 53.40 16.66
CA GLU A 66 14.61 52.91 15.29
C GLU A 66 15.76 53.23 14.31
N ARG A 67 16.32 52.21 13.63
CA ARG A 67 17.09 52.37 12.39
C ARG A 67 16.75 51.30 11.36
N ASN A 68 16.15 51.78 10.28
CA ASN A 68 15.70 51.05 9.09
C ASN A 68 16.81 51.09 8.01
N PRO A 69 17.26 49.97 7.43
CA PRO A 69 18.03 50.00 6.18
C PRO A 69 17.12 49.72 4.98
N ARG A 70 16.45 50.76 4.49
CA ARG A 70 15.90 50.81 3.12
C ARG A 70 17.05 51.03 2.14
N GLY A 71 17.29 50.05 1.26
CA GLY A 71 18.03 50.27 0.02
C GLY A 71 18.92 49.09 -0.36
N LYS A 72 18.36 48.16 -1.15
CA LYS A 72 19.06 47.20 -2.05
C LYS A 72 18.15 46.16 -2.73
N LYS A 73 16.82 46.21 -2.55
CA LYS A 73 15.89 45.24 -3.18
C LYS A 73 15.53 45.51 -4.66
N LEU A 74 15.94 46.64 -5.24
CA LEU A 74 15.60 46.95 -6.65
C LEU A 74 16.47 46.19 -7.67
N TRP A 75 17.70 45.82 -7.31
CA TRP A 75 18.64 45.20 -8.25
C TRP A 75 18.31 43.73 -8.55
N LEU A 76 17.75 43.02 -7.56
CA LEU A 76 17.32 41.63 -7.73
C LEU A 76 16.13 41.48 -8.70
N ILE A 77 15.26 42.48 -8.77
CA ILE A 77 14.11 42.47 -9.68
C ILE A 77 14.57 42.62 -11.15
N LEU A 78 15.55 43.48 -11.42
CA LEU A 78 16.10 43.66 -12.77
C LEU A 78 16.87 42.43 -13.28
N ALA A 79 17.58 41.72 -12.39
CA ALA A 79 18.27 40.47 -12.74
C ALA A 79 17.27 39.35 -13.09
N GLY A 80 16.16 39.24 -12.35
CA GLY A 80 15.11 38.24 -12.60
C GLY A 80 14.41 38.42 -13.95
N VAL A 81 14.08 39.67 -14.33
CA VAL A 81 13.41 39.96 -15.61
C VAL A 81 14.31 39.63 -16.80
N SER A 82 15.62 39.89 -16.69
CA SER A 82 16.58 39.57 -17.76
C SER A 82 16.74 38.07 -17.96
N LEU A 83 16.77 37.29 -16.87
CA LEU A 83 16.83 35.83 -16.93
C LEU A 83 15.57 35.22 -17.57
N LEU A 84 14.39 35.76 -17.23
CA LEU A 84 13.12 35.30 -17.79
C LEU A 84 13.05 35.52 -19.32
N LEU A 85 13.56 36.64 -19.82
CA LEU A 85 13.58 36.93 -21.26
C LEU A 85 14.50 35.98 -22.04
N VAL A 86 15.62 35.55 -21.45
CA VAL A 86 16.52 34.56 -22.07
C VAL A 86 15.85 33.19 -22.14
N ILE A 87 15.13 32.78 -21.08
CA ILE A 87 14.40 31.50 -21.06
C ILE A 87 13.29 31.49 -22.12
N VAL A 88 12.51 32.56 -22.22
CA VAL A 88 11.44 32.67 -23.23
C VAL A 88 12.02 32.66 -24.65
N GLY A 89 13.15 33.32 -24.89
CA GLY A 89 13.86 33.27 -26.18
C GLY A 89 14.35 31.86 -26.55
N ALA A 90 14.89 31.11 -25.58
CA ALA A 90 15.37 29.75 -25.78
C ALA A 90 14.23 28.75 -26.06
N VAL A 91 13.10 28.89 -25.34
CA VAL A 91 11.93 28.01 -25.51
C VAL A 91 11.24 28.26 -26.86
N LEU A 92 11.12 29.52 -27.29
CA LEU A 92 10.54 29.85 -28.60
C LEU A 92 11.45 29.43 -29.77
N GLY A 93 12.77 29.37 -29.57
CA GLY A 93 13.72 28.85 -30.57
C GLY A 93 13.63 27.33 -30.78
N GLY A 94 13.27 26.57 -29.75
CA GLY A 94 13.20 25.09 -29.81
C GLY A 94 11.96 24.52 -30.49
N VAL A 95 10.82 25.22 -30.44
CA VAL A 95 9.51 24.67 -30.88
C VAL A 95 9.25 24.83 -32.39
N LEU A 96 10.03 25.64 -33.10
CA LEU A 96 9.89 25.84 -34.56
C LEU A 96 10.90 25.02 -35.41
N GLY A 97 11.74 24.19 -34.79
CA GLY A 97 12.87 23.52 -35.45
C GLY A 97 12.67 22.08 -35.94
N SER A 98 11.54 21.41 -35.70
CA SER A 98 11.44 19.96 -36.00
C SER A 98 10.12 19.54 -36.66
N ARG A 99 9.89 20.00 -37.90
CA ARG A 99 8.90 19.35 -38.79
C ARG A 99 9.40 19.33 -40.24
N HIS A 100 10.13 18.28 -40.59
CA HIS A 100 10.36 17.66 -41.92
C HIS A 100 11.08 16.33 -41.57
N SER A 101 10.76 15.11 -42.01
CA SER A 101 10.08 14.49 -43.15
C SER A 101 9.69 13.06 -42.68
N HIS A 102 8.60 12.41 -43.07
CA HIS A 102 8.46 11.66 -44.32
C HIS A 102 7.02 11.15 -44.48
N ARG A 103 6.49 11.30 -45.70
CA ARG A 103 5.34 10.57 -46.24
C ARG A 103 5.85 9.40 -47.10
N ALA A 104 5.17 8.25 -47.05
CA ALA A 104 4.71 7.55 -48.24
C ALA A 104 3.51 6.62 -47.90
N PRO A 105 2.54 6.46 -48.81
CA PRO A 105 1.28 5.74 -48.55
C PRO A 105 1.31 4.30 -49.09
N VAL A 106 0.69 3.36 -48.37
CA VAL A 106 0.35 2.05 -48.92
C VAL A 106 -1.17 1.88 -48.89
N LYS A 107 -1.71 1.66 -50.09
CA LYS A 107 -3.10 1.29 -50.39
C LYS A 107 -3.34 -0.21 -50.11
N THR A 108 -4.63 -0.55 -50.13
CA THR A 108 -5.24 -1.88 -50.40
C THR A 108 -5.26 -2.85 -49.21
N THR A 109 -6.34 -3.58 -48.85
CA THR A 109 -7.60 -3.94 -49.53
C THR A 109 -8.64 -4.31 -48.47
N LYS A 110 -9.92 -3.99 -48.73
CA LYS A 110 -11.08 -4.51 -47.98
C LYS A 110 -11.19 -6.02 -48.16
N ALA A 111 -11.34 -6.77 -47.07
CA ALA A 111 -12.02 -8.05 -47.07
C ALA A 111 -12.90 -8.14 -45.81
N SER A 112 -14.20 -8.19 -46.05
CA SER A 112 -15.24 -8.43 -45.05
C SER A 112 -15.30 -9.93 -44.81
N ALA A 113 -15.02 -10.38 -43.59
CA ALA A 113 -15.35 -11.72 -43.13
C ALA A 113 -15.83 -11.62 -41.68
N THR A 114 -17.12 -11.87 -41.50
CA THR A 114 -17.79 -12.08 -40.22
C THR A 114 -17.27 -13.39 -39.60
N PRO A 115 -16.76 -13.41 -38.36
CA PRO A 115 -16.63 -14.65 -37.61
C PRO A 115 -17.83 -14.80 -36.67
N GLU A 116 -18.59 -15.88 -36.86
CA GLU A 116 -19.46 -16.42 -35.83
C GLU A 116 -18.63 -16.73 -34.56
N ALA A 117 -19.09 -16.21 -33.43
CA ALA A 117 -18.54 -16.54 -32.12
C ALA A 117 -18.87 -18.00 -31.80
N SER A 118 -17.86 -18.87 -31.92
CA SER A 118 -17.88 -20.21 -31.35
C SER A 118 -17.37 -20.12 -29.92
N ASP A 119 -18.29 -20.18 -28.95
CA ASP A 119 -18.03 -20.33 -27.51
C ASP A 119 -17.38 -21.69 -27.21
N LYS A 120 -16.08 -21.78 -27.43
CA LYS A 120 -15.25 -22.86 -26.90
C LYS A 120 -13.89 -22.30 -26.50
N PRO A 121 -13.42 -22.50 -25.25
CA PRO A 121 -12.12 -21.98 -24.82
C PRO A 121 -11.05 -22.62 -25.71
N PRO A 122 -10.15 -21.85 -26.34
CA PRO A 122 -9.00 -22.44 -26.99
C PRO A 122 -8.16 -23.15 -25.93
N GLY A 123 -7.96 -24.45 -26.14
CA GLY A 123 -7.21 -25.32 -25.25
C GLY A 123 -5.77 -24.87 -25.07
N SER A 124 -5.27 -25.13 -23.85
CA SER A 124 -3.89 -25.05 -23.37
C SER A 124 -2.86 -24.51 -24.36
N SER A 125 -2.74 -23.19 -24.42
CA SER A 125 -1.41 -22.62 -24.61
C SER A 125 -0.56 -23.10 -23.43
N ASN A 126 0.61 -23.66 -23.70
CA ASN A 126 1.63 -23.91 -22.68
C ASN A 126 2.09 -22.56 -22.11
N SER A 127 1.25 -21.95 -21.26
CA SER A 127 1.65 -20.79 -20.49
C SER A 127 2.87 -21.21 -19.66
N PRO A 128 3.89 -20.34 -19.56
CA PRO A 128 5.03 -20.62 -18.71
C PRO A 128 4.57 -21.07 -17.31
N PRO A 129 5.24 -22.04 -16.66
CA PRO A 129 4.87 -22.51 -15.33
C PRO A 129 4.75 -21.38 -14.27
N ASN A 130 5.44 -20.26 -14.51
CA ASN A 130 5.50 -19.11 -13.61
C ASN A 130 4.57 -17.97 -14.03
N ALA A 131 3.79 -18.16 -15.09
CA ALA A 131 2.79 -17.18 -15.53
C ALA A 131 1.70 -17.01 -14.47
N VAL A 132 1.28 -15.75 -14.30
CA VAL A 132 0.17 -15.37 -13.45
C VAL A 132 -1.13 -15.92 -14.02
N TYR A 133 -1.99 -16.44 -13.15
CA TYR A 133 -3.32 -16.88 -13.55
C TYR A 133 -4.15 -15.67 -14.03
N ALA A 134 -4.87 -15.81 -15.14
CA ALA A 134 -5.51 -14.68 -15.83
C ALA A 134 -6.52 -13.90 -14.95
N THR A 135 -7.11 -14.55 -13.94
CA THR A 135 -8.01 -13.90 -12.98
C THR A 135 -7.44 -13.91 -11.57
N SER A 136 -6.11 -14.02 -11.43
CA SER A 136 -5.42 -13.92 -10.15
C SER A 136 -5.75 -12.58 -9.49
N GLY A 137 -6.08 -12.61 -8.19
CA GLY A 137 -5.91 -11.43 -7.36
C GLY A 137 -4.43 -11.00 -7.32
N ILE A 138 -4.18 -9.73 -7.05
CA ILE A 138 -2.83 -9.21 -6.80
C ILE A 138 -2.87 -8.50 -5.45
N GLY A 139 -2.08 -8.98 -4.50
CA GLY A 139 -1.85 -8.31 -3.23
C GLY A 139 -0.51 -7.59 -3.26
N VAL A 140 -0.45 -6.34 -2.81
CA VAL A 140 0.81 -5.61 -2.69
C VAL A 140 0.91 -4.93 -1.33
N THR A 141 2.10 -4.96 -0.75
CA THR A 141 2.44 -4.20 0.46
C THR A 141 3.91 -3.80 0.44
N GLY A 142 4.32 -2.89 1.32
CA GLY A 142 5.69 -2.43 1.35
C GLY A 142 5.97 -1.49 2.52
N TRP A 143 7.25 -1.19 2.71
CA TRP A 143 7.72 -0.27 3.72
C TRP A 143 9.00 0.42 3.29
N TRP A 144 9.22 1.61 3.86
CA TRP A 144 10.51 2.29 3.80
C TRP A 144 11.52 1.53 4.67
N THR A 145 12.72 1.30 4.13
CA THR A 145 13.86 0.74 4.86
C THR A 145 14.86 1.82 5.27
N GLY A 146 14.69 3.05 4.77
CA GLY A 146 15.51 4.22 5.09
C GLY A 146 14.94 5.48 4.45
N SER A 147 15.72 6.55 4.41
CA SER A 147 15.32 7.86 3.85
C SER A 147 15.25 7.89 2.32
N SER A 148 15.78 6.88 1.63
CA SER A 148 15.76 6.79 0.16
C SER A 148 15.60 5.36 -0.34
N SER A 149 15.33 4.41 0.55
CA SER A 149 15.23 3.00 0.22
C SER A 149 13.92 2.40 0.72
N PHE A 150 13.34 1.53 -0.09
CA PHE A 150 12.09 0.88 0.23
C PHE A 150 12.06 -0.53 -0.32
N THR A 151 11.12 -1.29 0.21
CA THR A 151 10.90 -2.69 -0.11
C THR A 151 9.43 -2.92 -0.45
N ILE A 152 9.18 -3.71 -1.48
CA ILE A 152 7.82 -4.09 -1.91
C ILE A 152 7.70 -5.61 -1.90
N ARG A 153 6.55 -6.09 -1.48
CA ARG A 153 6.13 -7.49 -1.52
C ARG A 153 4.88 -7.57 -2.39
N LEU A 154 4.94 -8.38 -3.44
CA LEU A 154 3.83 -8.59 -4.36
C LEU A 154 3.45 -10.07 -4.34
N ILE A 155 2.16 -10.33 -4.23
CA ILE A 155 1.60 -11.68 -4.14
C ILE A 155 0.65 -11.86 -5.32
N TYR A 156 0.80 -13.00 -6.01
CA TYR A 156 -0.09 -13.41 -7.07
C TYR A 156 -0.29 -14.94 -7.03
N GLN A 157 -1.26 -15.45 -7.78
CA GLN A 157 -1.52 -16.86 -7.96
C GLN A 157 -1.06 -17.30 -9.35
N GLY A 158 -0.34 -18.40 -9.44
CA GLY A 158 -0.01 -19.01 -10.74
C GLY A 158 -1.03 -20.03 -11.20
N HIS A 159 -0.79 -20.62 -12.37
CA HIS A 159 -1.72 -21.58 -12.99
C HIS A 159 -1.89 -22.90 -12.23
N ASP A 160 -0.95 -23.24 -11.34
CA ASP A 160 -1.02 -24.40 -10.43
C ASP A 160 -1.88 -24.15 -9.18
N GLY A 161 -2.38 -22.91 -9.00
CA GLY A 161 -3.19 -22.52 -7.84
C GLY A 161 -2.36 -22.08 -6.63
N ASP A 162 -1.05 -22.29 -6.64
CA ASP A 162 -0.17 -21.85 -5.56
C ASP A 162 0.05 -20.33 -5.60
N LEU A 163 0.13 -19.73 -4.41
CA LEU A 163 0.45 -18.32 -4.25
C LEU A 163 1.98 -18.14 -4.35
N ARG A 164 2.41 -17.09 -5.04
CA ARG A 164 3.82 -16.74 -5.24
C ARG A 164 4.08 -15.38 -4.63
N LEU A 165 5.15 -15.28 -3.86
CA LEU A 165 5.60 -14.05 -3.21
C LEU A 165 6.83 -13.53 -3.94
N MET A 166 6.72 -12.34 -4.50
CA MET A 166 7.78 -11.58 -5.15
C MET A 166 8.31 -10.50 -4.22
N ARG A 167 9.59 -10.17 -4.36
CA ARG A 167 10.21 -9.05 -3.68
C ARG A 167 10.84 -8.06 -4.64
N TYR A 168 10.77 -6.80 -4.27
CA TYR A 168 11.55 -5.70 -4.84
C TYR A 168 12.25 -4.96 -3.71
N HIS A 169 13.51 -4.58 -3.93
CA HIS A 169 14.26 -3.67 -3.07
C HIS A 169 14.79 -2.53 -3.94
N SER A 170 14.53 -1.28 -3.56
CA SER A 170 14.84 -0.13 -4.40
C SER A 170 16.34 0.05 -4.65
N GLY A 171 17.20 -0.44 -3.74
CA GLY A 171 18.66 -0.45 -3.92
C GLY A 171 19.15 -1.38 -5.03
N ASP A 172 18.42 -2.46 -5.32
CA ASP A 172 18.78 -3.42 -6.38
C ASP A 172 18.04 -3.13 -7.69
N GLY A 173 16.92 -2.40 -7.62
CA GLY A 173 16.13 -1.98 -8.78
C GLY A 173 15.49 -3.13 -9.56
N LYS A 174 15.39 -4.33 -8.98
CA LYS A 174 14.88 -5.53 -9.67
C LYS A 174 13.92 -6.34 -8.82
N TRP A 175 12.95 -6.95 -9.50
CA TRP A 175 12.10 -7.98 -8.92
C TRP A 175 12.86 -9.31 -8.82
N SER A 176 12.53 -10.10 -7.82
CA SER A 176 12.97 -11.49 -7.71
C SER A 176 11.94 -12.30 -6.95
N LYS A 177 11.84 -13.59 -7.26
CA LYS A 177 10.99 -14.50 -6.48
C LYS A 177 11.54 -14.68 -5.07
N LEU A 178 10.68 -14.54 -4.06
CA LEU A 178 11.02 -14.73 -2.65
C LEU A 178 10.59 -16.12 -2.16
N ALA A 179 9.36 -16.54 -2.45
CA ALA A 179 8.85 -17.84 -2.04
C ALA A 179 7.68 -18.32 -2.91
N ASP A 180 7.56 -19.64 -3.06
CA ASP A 180 6.33 -20.31 -3.49
C ASP A 180 5.59 -20.77 -2.22
N LEU A 181 4.36 -20.30 -2.03
CA LEU A 181 3.54 -20.60 -0.87
C LEU A 181 2.63 -21.79 -1.19
N THR A 182 3.18 -22.99 -1.00
CA THR A 182 2.48 -24.25 -1.25
C THR A 182 1.56 -24.62 -0.09
N GLY A 183 0.52 -25.41 -0.37
CA GLY A 183 -0.41 -25.91 0.67
C GLY A 183 -1.29 -24.82 1.29
N THR A 184 -1.43 -23.67 0.62
CA THR A 184 -2.31 -22.57 1.05
C THR A 184 -3.79 -22.92 0.95
N ASN A 185 -4.15 -23.91 0.12
CA ASN A 185 -5.54 -24.24 -0.24
C ASN A 185 -6.32 -23.03 -0.78
N ALA A 186 -5.62 -22.09 -1.43
CA ALA A 186 -6.24 -20.98 -2.13
C ALA A 186 -7.09 -21.49 -3.29
N LYS A 187 -8.34 -21.04 -3.41
CA LYS A 187 -9.14 -21.36 -4.60
C LYS A 187 -8.52 -20.72 -5.84
N LEU A 188 -8.71 -21.33 -7.01
CA LEU A 188 -8.21 -20.75 -8.25
C LEU A 188 -8.97 -19.45 -8.58
N GLY A 189 -8.26 -18.37 -8.92
CA GLY A 189 -8.83 -17.04 -9.13
C GLY A 189 -9.27 -16.34 -7.84
N THR A 190 -8.70 -16.71 -6.70
CA THR A 190 -9.02 -16.09 -5.41
C THR A 190 -8.66 -14.60 -5.38
N PRO A 191 -9.46 -13.73 -4.74
CA PRO A 191 -9.00 -12.38 -4.40
C PRO A 191 -7.76 -12.48 -3.49
N ILE A 192 -6.83 -11.54 -3.65
CA ILE A 192 -5.62 -11.47 -2.82
C ILE A 192 -5.48 -10.04 -2.32
N ALA A 193 -5.41 -9.88 -1.00
CA ALA A 193 -5.00 -8.64 -0.36
C ALA A 193 -3.76 -8.90 0.49
N ALA A 194 -2.94 -7.87 0.68
CA ALA A 194 -1.75 -7.98 1.51
C ALA A 194 -1.55 -6.69 2.31
N SER A 195 -1.10 -6.86 3.55
CA SER A 195 -0.67 -5.76 4.40
C SER A 195 0.59 -6.18 5.16
N CYS A 196 1.28 -5.24 5.78
CA CYS A 196 2.43 -5.58 6.61
C CYS A 196 2.57 -4.66 7.80
N PHE A 197 3.36 -5.10 8.78
CA PHE A 197 3.76 -4.32 9.94
C PHE A 197 5.07 -4.87 10.51
N ASN A 198 5.84 -4.01 11.15
CA ASN A 198 6.99 -4.39 11.94
C ASN A 198 6.56 -4.75 13.36
N ILE A 199 6.99 -5.93 13.83
CA ILE A 199 6.51 -6.54 15.07
C ILE A 199 6.80 -5.65 16.29
N PRO A 200 8.06 -5.22 16.55
CA PRO A 200 8.37 -4.29 17.62
C PRO A 200 7.52 -3.01 17.62
N PHE A 201 7.32 -2.40 16.45
CA PHE A 201 6.59 -1.14 16.32
C PHE A 201 5.09 -1.31 16.59
N PHE A 202 4.47 -2.37 16.06
CA PHE A 202 3.05 -2.61 16.28
C PHE A 202 2.75 -3.02 17.74
N PHE A 203 3.60 -3.84 18.36
CA PHE A 203 3.42 -4.28 19.74
C PHE A 203 4.07 -3.36 20.78
N PHE A 204 4.62 -2.21 20.36
CA PHE A 204 5.31 -1.26 21.23
C PHE A 204 6.39 -1.92 22.11
N THR A 205 7.15 -2.86 21.53
CA THR A 205 8.26 -3.52 22.21
C THR A 205 9.61 -2.95 21.73
N PRO A 206 10.65 -2.91 22.58
CA PRO A 206 11.96 -2.43 22.16
C PRO A 206 12.51 -3.22 20.97
N VAL A 207 13.07 -2.49 19.98
CA VAL A 207 13.72 -3.09 18.82
C VAL A 207 15.08 -3.65 19.24
N THR A 208 15.33 -4.91 18.93
CA THR A 208 16.62 -5.60 19.08
C THR A 208 16.98 -6.30 17.77
N SER A 209 18.25 -6.65 17.62
CA SER A 209 18.70 -7.42 16.45
C SER A 209 18.00 -8.78 16.32
N SER A 210 17.47 -9.34 17.41
CA SER A 210 16.81 -10.65 17.44
C SER A 210 15.30 -10.60 17.29
N ASN A 211 14.66 -9.43 17.34
CA ASN A 211 13.20 -9.30 17.23
C ASN A 211 12.72 -8.30 16.16
N ASN A 212 13.63 -7.61 15.45
CA ASN A 212 13.28 -6.71 14.37
C ASN A 212 12.81 -7.50 13.13
N PHE A 213 11.51 -7.79 13.09
CA PHE A 213 10.87 -8.51 11.98
C PHE A 213 9.76 -7.68 11.35
N THR A 214 9.78 -7.60 10.03
CA THR A 214 8.60 -7.18 9.27
C THR A 214 7.77 -8.40 8.91
N GLN A 215 6.49 -8.37 9.30
CA GLN A 215 5.53 -9.41 8.99
C GLN A 215 4.59 -8.93 7.88
N VAL A 216 4.56 -9.68 6.79
CA VAL A 216 3.57 -9.59 5.72
C VAL A 216 2.42 -10.53 6.06
N LYS A 217 1.20 -10.02 5.93
CA LYS A 217 -0.05 -10.78 6.00
C LYS A 217 -0.67 -10.84 4.62
N ILE A 218 -1.12 -12.03 4.24
CA ILE A 218 -1.69 -12.34 2.93
C ILE A 218 -3.07 -12.92 3.20
N PHE A 219 -4.09 -12.31 2.61
CA PHE A 219 -5.49 -12.68 2.78
C PHE A 219 -6.08 -13.14 1.46
N TYR A 220 -6.79 -14.26 1.49
CA TYR A 220 -7.38 -14.90 0.32
C TYR A 220 -8.55 -15.80 0.73
N LEU A 221 -9.25 -16.37 -0.24
CA LEU A 221 -10.32 -17.35 -0.04
C LEU A 221 -9.87 -18.77 -0.41
N ASN A 222 -10.35 -19.75 0.35
CA ASN A 222 -10.26 -21.18 -0.02
C ASN A 222 -11.47 -21.62 -0.88
N GLU A 223 -11.51 -22.89 -1.29
CA GLU A 223 -12.61 -23.48 -2.09
C GLU A 223 -13.99 -23.41 -1.42
N ALA A 224 -14.03 -23.29 -0.09
CA ALA A 224 -15.25 -23.14 0.68
C ALA A 224 -15.65 -21.66 0.89
N ASN A 225 -14.98 -20.72 0.19
CA ASN A 225 -15.11 -19.27 0.36
C ASN A 225 -14.87 -18.78 1.79
N GLU A 226 -14.00 -19.47 2.53
CA GLU A 226 -13.59 -19.03 3.86
C GLU A 226 -12.36 -18.13 3.76
N MET A 227 -12.39 -17.03 4.51
CA MET A 227 -11.25 -16.14 4.69
C MET A 227 -10.07 -16.90 5.28
N GLN A 228 -8.95 -16.89 4.56
CA GLN A 228 -7.68 -17.46 4.96
C GLN A 228 -6.66 -16.35 5.21
N GLU A 229 -5.72 -16.64 6.10
CA GLU A 229 -4.54 -15.81 6.36
C GLU A 229 -3.30 -16.68 6.20
N PHE A 230 -2.32 -16.17 5.47
CA PHE A 230 -0.95 -16.67 5.46
C PHE A 230 -0.02 -15.54 5.88
N TYR A 231 0.99 -15.83 6.68
CA TYR A 231 1.99 -14.82 7.05
C TYR A 231 3.37 -15.21 6.54
N PHE A 232 4.17 -14.19 6.25
CA PHE A 232 5.59 -14.30 5.98
C PHE A 232 6.31 -13.25 6.84
N ARG A 233 7.31 -13.67 7.61
CA ARG A 233 8.12 -12.82 8.49
C ARG A 233 9.55 -12.82 8.00
N GLU A 234 10.13 -11.65 7.92
CA GLU A 234 11.52 -11.44 7.51
C GLU A 234 12.23 -10.61 8.56
N GLN A 235 13.39 -11.10 9.00
CA GLN A 235 14.25 -10.36 9.92
C GLN A 235 14.93 -9.23 9.16
N ASP A 236 14.79 -8.00 9.67
CA ASP A 236 15.51 -6.85 9.16
C ASP A 236 16.94 -6.87 9.72
N SER A 237 17.80 -7.60 9.02
CA SER A 237 19.20 -7.81 9.38
C SER A 237 20.09 -7.84 8.13
N PRO A 238 21.19 -7.08 8.10
CA PRO A 238 22.17 -7.16 7.01
C PRO A 238 22.99 -8.47 7.04
N SER A 239 22.79 -9.32 8.04
CA SER A 239 23.50 -10.59 8.16
C SER A 239 23.01 -11.61 7.13
N PRO A 240 23.89 -12.41 6.51
CA PRO A 240 23.49 -13.57 5.71
C PRO A 240 22.70 -14.63 6.51
N SER A 241 22.62 -14.48 7.84
CA SER A 241 21.81 -15.32 8.72
C SER A 241 20.40 -14.76 9.01
N ALA A 242 19.90 -13.81 8.21
CA ALA A 242 18.55 -13.26 8.38
C ALA A 242 17.50 -14.38 8.35
N GLN A 243 16.69 -14.45 9.41
CA GLN A 243 15.69 -15.50 9.56
C GLN A 243 14.41 -15.15 8.81
N THR A 244 13.78 -16.17 8.25
CA THR A 244 12.42 -16.07 7.70
C THR A 244 11.52 -17.12 8.34
N PHE A 245 10.27 -16.74 8.59
CA PHE A 245 9.25 -17.64 9.12
C PHE A 245 7.97 -17.47 8.31
N ASN A 246 7.25 -18.56 8.07
CA ASN A 246 5.98 -18.50 7.37
C ASN A 246 4.99 -19.54 7.89
N GLY A 247 3.73 -19.40 7.50
CA GLY A 247 2.71 -20.38 7.80
C GLY A 247 1.31 -19.80 7.77
N SER A 248 0.33 -20.66 8.07
CA SER A 248 -1.06 -20.24 8.23
C SER A 248 -1.18 -19.30 9.42
N GLY A 249 -1.92 -18.21 9.20
CA GLY A 249 -2.34 -17.30 10.25
C GLY A 249 -3.51 -17.83 11.05
N ILE A 250 -3.85 -17.10 12.11
CA ILE A 250 -4.90 -17.47 13.06
C ILE A 250 -6.31 -17.19 12.49
N MET A 251 -6.46 -16.30 11.51
CA MET A 251 -7.75 -16.03 10.85
C MET A 251 -8.31 -17.29 10.18
N SER A 252 -7.45 -18.11 9.57
CA SER A 252 -7.85 -19.33 8.86
C SER A 252 -8.65 -20.31 9.75
N SER A 253 -8.39 -20.31 11.06
CA SER A 253 -9.11 -21.15 12.02
C SER A 253 -10.52 -20.64 12.38
N LYS A 254 -10.88 -19.42 11.97
CA LYS A 254 -12.14 -18.78 12.33
C LYS A 254 -13.30 -19.23 11.43
N GLY A 255 -13.02 -19.75 10.23
CA GLY A 255 -14.05 -20.26 9.32
C GLY A 255 -15.01 -19.19 8.80
N TRP A 256 -14.58 -17.93 8.75
CA TRP A 256 -15.41 -16.81 8.31
C TRP A 256 -15.71 -16.89 6.82
N LYS A 257 -17.00 -16.90 6.46
CA LYS A 257 -17.47 -17.01 5.08
C LYS A 257 -17.54 -15.64 4.41
N ALA A 258 -16.97 -15.55 3.22
CA ALA A 258 -17.13 -14.43 2.31
C ALA A 258 -18.00 -14.85 1.10
N ALA A 259 -18.57 -13.89 0.40
CA ALA A 259 -19.20 -14.14 -0.89
C ALA A 259 -18.19 -14.76 -1.86
N GLY A 260 -18.65 -15.68 -2.72
CA GLY A 260 -17.77 -16.36 -3.69
C GLY A 260 -17.03 -15.41 -4.64
N ASN A 261 -17.63 -14.25 -4.94
CA ASN A 261 -17.07 -13.18 -5.76
C ASN A 261 -16.51 -12.00 -4.92
N SER A 262 -16.52 -12.09 -3.58
CA SER A 262 -16.04 -11.01 -2.71
C SER A 262 -14.65 -10.54 -3.12
N LYS A 263 -14.45 -9.22 -3.12
CA LYS A 263 -13.10 -8.63 -3.10
C LYS A 263 -12.62 -8.54 -1.66
N ILE A 264 -11.31 -8.36 -1.49
CA ILE A 264 -10.68 -8.19 -0.19
C ILE A 264 -9.82 -6.94 -0.27
N ALA A 265 -9.95 -6.05 0.71
CA ALA A 265 -8.98 -5.01 0.99
C ALA A 265 -8.31 -5.30 2.34
N ALA A 266 -7.07 -4.88 2.48
CA ALA A 266 -6.36 -4.99 3.74
C ALA A 266 -5.38 -3.83 3.88
N TYR A 267 -5.55 -3.06 4.93
CA TYR A 267 -4.49 -2.21 5.47
C TYR A 267 -4.35 -2.58 6.94
N TRP A 268 -3.14 -2.87 7.42
CA TRP A 268 -3.01 -3.38 8.79
C TRP A 268 -3.62 -2.37 9.78
N PRO A 269 -4.32 -2.79 10.86
CA PRO A 269 -4.68 -4.16 11.26
C PRO A 269 -6.08 -4.64 10.79
N THR A 270 -6.65 -4.03 9.76
CA THR A 270 -8.00 -4.30 9.22
C THR A 270 -7.95 -5.13 7.94
N VAL A 271 -9.07 -5.83 7.68
CA VAL A 271 -9.38 -6.52 6.43
C VAL A 271 -10.86 -6.36 6.14
N ILE A 272 -11.20 -5.87 4.96
CA ILE A 272 -12.58 -5.67 4.51
C ILE A 272 -12.94 -6.68 3.42
N PHE A 273 -14.13 -7.27 3.55
CA PHE A 273 -14.70 -8.21 2.57
C PHE A 273 -16.23 -8.18 2.62
N GLN A 274 -16.90 -8.87 1.68
CA GLN A 274 -18.35 -9.06 1.68
C GLN A 274 -18.69 -10.49 2.07
N ASN A 275 -19.74 -10.67 2.89
CA ASN A 275 -20.31 -11.99 3.18
C ASN A 275 -21.30 -12.43 2.09
N ASP A 276 -21.82 -13.66 2.17
CA ASP A 276 -22.81 -14.22 1.22
C ASP A 276 -24.17 -13.48 1.21
N SER A 277 -24.40 -12.55 2.13
CA SER A 277 -25.58 -11.68 2.18
C SER A 277 -25.31 -10.28 1.62
N ASP A 278 -24.20 -10.13 0.88
CA ASP A 278 -23.71 -8.86 0.31
C ASP A 278 -23.42 -7.76 1.35
N GLN A 279 -23.32 -8.13 2.65
CA GLN A 279 -22.99 -7.19 3.70
C GLN A 279 -21.48 -7.06 3.85
N MET A 280 -21.02 -5.82 3.92
CA MET A 280 -19.63 -5.50 4.24
C MET A 280 -19.26 -5.95 5.66
N GLN A 281 -18.16 -6.69 5.73
CA GLN A 281 -17.55 -7.21 6.95
C GLN A 281 -16.19 -6.56 7.15
N GLU A 282 -15.90 -6.23 8.41
CA GLU A 282 -14.57 -5.87 8.87
C GLU A 282 -14.04 -6.99 9.77
N ALA A 283 -12.86 -7.50 9.44
CA ALA A 283 -12.04 -8.26 10.35
C ALA A 283 -10.93 -7.37 10.89
N TYR A 284 -10.81 -7.31 12.21
CA TYR A 284 -9.82 -6.47 12.90
C TYR A 284 -8.96 -7.31 13.84
N TYR A 285 -7.64 -7.07 13.80
CA TYR A 285 -6.68 -7.74 14.67
C TYR A 285 -6.41 -6.92 15.94
N ALA A 286 -6.84 -7.42 17.09
CA ALA A 286 -6.53 -6.85 18.39
C ALA A 286 -6.38 -7.93 19.46
N ASN A 287 -5.61 -7.61 20.51
CA ASN A 287 -5.36 -8.54 21.63
C ASN A 287 -4.87 -9.91 21.15
N LEU A 288 -4.00 -9.91 20.14
CA LEU A 288 -3.41 -11.12 19.55
C LEU A 288 -4.43 -12.08 18.90
N THR A 289 -5.62 -11.60 18.56
CA THR A 289 -6.64 -12.39 17.87
C THR A 289 -7.39 -11.57 16.83
N TRP A 290 -8.11 -12.26 15.95
CA TRP A 290 -9.04 -11.63 15.02
C TRP A 290 -10.46 -11.62 15.59
N ALA A 291 -11.12 -10.48 15.46
CA ALA A 291 -12.56 -10.30 15.63
C ALA A 291 -13.18 -9.87 14.28
N GLN A 292 -14.46 -10.18 14.09
CA GLN A 292 -15.23 -9.79 12.91
C GLN A 292 -16.49 -9.05 13.36
N SER A 293 -16.84 -8.00 12.62
CA SER A 293 -18.11 -7.30 12.75
C SER A 293 -18.64 -6.83 11.41
N GLU A 294 -19.96 -6.66 11.32
CA GLU A 294 -20.57 -5.94 10.20
C GLU A 294 -20.22 -4.45 10.28
N VAL A 295 -19.89 -3.84 9.15
CA VAL A 295 -19.55 -2.41 9.10
C VAL A 295 -20.81 -1.54 9.14
N GLY A 296 -21.94 -2.08 8.65
CA GLY A 296 -23.21 -1.35 8.57
C GLY A 296 -23.29 -0.36 7.40
N LEU A 297 -22.39 -0.50 6.42
CA LEU A 297 -22.40 0.28 5.17
C LEU A 297 -22.99 -0.56 4.02
N GLU A 298 -23.81 0.08 3.19
CA GLU A 298 -24.35 -0.53 1.98
C GLU A 298 -23.33 -0.41 0.85
N CYS A 299 -22.96 -1.55 0.25
CA CYS A 299 -22.03 -1.60 -0.87
C CYS A 299 -22.62 -2.47 -1.98
N GLN A 300 -22.22 -2.18 -3.21
CA GLN A 300 -22.65 -2.95 -4.36
C GLN A 300 -22.15 -4.40 -4.23
N ASN A 301 -22.94 -5.39 -4.63
CA ASN A 301 -22.45 -6.76 -4.73
C ASN A 301 -21.18 -6.82 -5.61
N ASN A 302 -20.12 -7.45 -5.10
CA ASN A 302 -18.81 -7.52 -5.75
C ASN A 302 -18.15 -6.14 -5.95
N SER A 303 -18.47 -5.18 -5.08
CA SER A 303 -17.75 -3.93 -4.97
C SER A 303 -16.24 -4.20 -4.81
N ALA A 304 -15.44 -3.43 -5.53
CA ALA A 304 -14.02 -3.31 -5.19
C ALA A 304 -13.90 -2.54 -3.87
N PHE A 305 -12.89 -2.89 -3.07
CA PHE A 305 -12.56 -2.23 -1.82
C PHE A 305 -11.13 -1.73 -1.87
N ALA A 306 -10.88 -0.59 -1.25
CA ALA A 306 -9.53 -0.18 -0.89
C ALA A 306 -9.54 0.43 0.52
N GLU A 307 -8.52 0.10 1.29
CA GLU A 307 -8.27 0.66 2.62
C GLU A 307 -6.94 1.40 2.59
N VAL A 308 -6.95 2.63 3.08
CA VAL A 308 -5.76 3.48 3.20
C VAL A 308 -5.82 4.26 4.51
N PRO A 309 -4.69 4.63 5.13
CA PRO A 309 -4.70 5.39 6.37
C PRO A 309 -5.32 6.79 6.18
N HIS A 310 -6.12 7.23 7.16
CA HIS A 310 -6.72 8.57 7.15
C HIS A 310 -5.65 9.68 7.33
N SER A 311 -4.79 9.52 8.34
CA SER A 311 -3.62 10.36 8.59
C SER A 311 -2.47 9.49 9.10
N VAL A 312 -1.26 10.05 9.21
CA VAL A 312 -0.11 9.32 9.79
C VAL A 312 -0.40 8.91 11.23
N THR A 313 -0.98 9.81 12.04
CA THR A 313 -1.28 9.53 13.44
C THR A 313 -2.53 8.66 13.58
N ALA A 314 -3.64 9.02 12.94
CA ALA A 314 -4.89 8.27 13.01
C ALA A 314 -4.70 6.81 12.58
N GLY A 315 -3.96 6.59 11.48
CA GLY A 315 -3.69 5.24 10.97
C GLY A 315 -2.95 4.33 11.96
N ARG A 316 -2.11 4.86 12.84
CA ARG A 316 -1.45 4.04 13.90
C ARG A 316 -2.43 3.48 14.92
N PHE A 317 -3.61 4.07 15.02
CA PHE A 317 -4.71 3.63 15.88
C PHE A 317 -5.88 3.03 15.08
N GLY A 318 -5.65 2.64 13.81
CA GLY A 318 -6.69 2.05 12.96
C GLY A 318 -7.65 3.06 12.32
N GLY A 319 -7.29 4.36 12.33
CA GLY A 319 -7.98 5.37 11.55
C GLY A 319 -7.69 5.25 10.06
N GLU A 320 -8.73 5.15 9.25
CA GLU A 320 -8.62 4.80 7.83
C GLU A 320 -9.67 5.51 6.99
N LYS A 321 -9.39 5.56 5.68
CA LYS A 321 -10.37 5.81 4.63
C LYS A 321 -10.72 4.46 4.00
N LEU A 322 -12.00 4.14 4.01
CA LEU A 322 -12.57 2.99 3.31
C LEU A 322 -13.23 3.46 2.01
N ILE A 323 -12.76 2.91 0.90
CA ILE A 323 -13.14 3.32 -0.44
C ILE A 323 -13.86 2.15 -1.11
N TYR A 324 -15.08 2.38 -1.59
CA TYR A 324 -15.91 1.33 -2.19
C TYR A 324 -16.99 1.89 -3.12
N GLN A 325 -17.68 1.01 -3.83
CA GLN A 325 -18.78 1.36 -4.73
C GLN A 325 -20.14 1.02 -4.11
N GLN A 326 -21.10 1.94 -4.24
CA GLN A 326 -22.50 1.71 -3.88
C GLN A 326 -23.33 1.31 -5.12
N ASP A 327 -24.52 0.73 -4.92
CA ASP A 327 -25.44 0.28 -5.97
C ASP A 327 -25.82 1.36 -7.00
N ASP A 328 -25.78 2.64 -6.61
CA ASP A 328 -26.03 3.77 -7.49
C ASP A 328 -24.81 4.17 -8.35
N GLN A 329 -23.79 3.29 -8.39
CA GLN A 329 -22.54 3.46 -9.13
C GLN A 329 -21.68 4.62 -8.62
N LYS A 330 -21.94 5.16 -7.42
CA LYS A 330 -21.03 6.13 -6.81
C LYS A 330 -19.89 5.44 -6.09
N LEU A 331 -18.72 6.07 -6.20
CA LEU A 331 -17.56 5.83 -5.39
C LEU A 331 -17.72 6.60 -4.07
N LEU A 332 -17.78 5.86 -2.97
CA LEU A 332 -17.92 6.34 -1.61
C LEU A 332 -16.57 6.26 -0.90
N ILE A 333 -16.33 7.23 -0.02
CA ILE A 333 -15.08 7.36 0.74
C ILE A 333 -15.50 7.69 2.16
N GLU A 334 -15.45 6.67 2.99
CA GLU A 334 -15.87 6.72 4.39
C GLU A 334 -14.63 6.83 5.27
N GLU A 335 -14.66 7.69 6.29
CA GLU A 335 -13.47 7.98 7.07
C GLU A 335 -13.72 7.82 8.58
N ARG A 336 -12.71 7.31 9.29
CA ARG A 336 -12.71 7.25 10.76
C ARG A 336 -11.32 7.58 11.32
N ASN A 337 -11.26 8.14 12.51
CA ASN A 337 -9.99 8.54 13.14
C ASN A 337 -9.33 7.40 13.93
N ASN A 338 -10.09 6.36 14.29
CA ASN A 338 -9.64 5.21 15.08
C ASN A 338 -10.55 4.02 14.74
N SER A 339 -10.07 2.79 14.97
CA SER A 339 -10.82 1.55 14.76
C SER A 339 -12.10 1.44 15.60
N THR A 340 -12.23 2.19 16.70
CA THR A 340 -13.45 2.22 17.52
C THR A 340 -14.49 3.24 17.06
N ASP A 341 -14.10 4.17 16.19
CA ASP A 341 -14.99 5.21 15.71
C ASP A 341 -15.89 4.65 14.61
N LYS A 342 -17.09 5.23 14.49
CA LYS A 342 -17.94 4.97 13.33
C LYS A 342 -17.35 5.66 12.11
N PHE A 343 -17.49 5.01 10.96
CA PHE A 343 -17.28 5.65 9.67
C PHE A 343 -18.20 6.86 9.51
N ASN A 344 -17.62 7.95 9.05
CA ASN A 344 -18.33 9.16 8.67
C ASN A 344 -18.33 9.27 7.15
N VAL A 345 -19.53 9.55 6.61
CA VAL A 345 -19.76 9.65 5.16
C VAL A 345 -19.02 10.84 4.58
N GLY A 346 -17.95 10.57 3.83
CA GLY A 346 -17.25 11.55 3.02
C GLY A 346 -18.04 11.88 1.77
N ALA A 347 -18.21 13.17 1.50
CA ALA A 347 -19.10 13.73 0.47
C ALA A 347 -18.54 13.63 -0.96
N SER A 348 -18.15 12.44 -1.42
CA SER A 348 -17.75 12.25 -2.83
C SER A 348 -18.88 11.63 -3.64
N SER A 349 -19.25 12.28 -4.75
CA SER A 349 -20.27 11.79 -5.70
C SER A 349 -19.66 11.47 -7.06
N ILE A 350 -18.56 10.73 -7.07
CA ILE A 350 -17.89 10.34 -8.30
C ILE A 350 -18.57 9.09 -8.84
N THR A 351 -19.15 9.17 -10.03
CA THR A 351 -19.76 8.01 -10.68
C THR A 351 -18.69 7.18 -11.38
N ILE A 352 -18.63 5.89 -11.07
CA ILE A 352 -17.75 4.91 -11.69
C ILE A 352 -18.58 3.73 -12.21
N PRO A 353 -18.15 3.00 -13.26
CA PRO A 353 -18.90 1.86 -13.76
C PRO A 353 -19.13 0.79 -12.69
N ALA A 354 -20.27 0.11 -12.73
CA ALA A 354 -20.56 -1.01 -11.83
C ALA A 354 -19.46 -2.08 -11.85
N ASN A 355 -18.99 -2.49 -10.68
CA ASN A 355 -17.89 -3.44 -10.49
C ASN A 355 -16.55 -2.99 -11.12
N ALA A 356 -16.32 -1.68 -11.25
CA ALA A 356 -15.05 -1.17 -11.77
C ALA A 356 -13.88 -1.67 -10.92
N ALA A 357 -12.82 -2.14 -11.57
CA ALA A 357 -11.57 -2.43 -10.90
C ALA A 357 -11.01 -1.14 -10.30
N MET A 358 -10.55 -1.21 -9.06
CA MET A 358 -10.07 -0.06 -8.30
C MET A 358 -8.97 -0.48 -7.33
N GLY A 359 -7.98 0.39 -7.16
CA GLY A 359 -7.02 0.35 -6.06
C GLY A 359 -6.71 1.79 -5.61
N ALA A 360 -6.26 1.93 -4.36
CA ALA A 360 -5.91 3.24 -3.82
C ALA A 360 -4.58 3.21 -3.09
N PHE A 361 -3.91 4.36 -3.05
CA PHE A 361 -2.73 4.58 -2.22
C PHE A 361 -2.76 5.95 -1.58
N THR A 362 -1.97 6.12 -0.53
CA THR A 362 -1.74 7.41 0.13
C THR A 362 -0.28 7.78 0.20
N VAL A 363 -0.02 9.09 0.13
CA VAL A 363 1.31 9.69 0.36
C VAL A 363 1.15 10.78 1.42
N PRO A 364 1.98 10.84 2.48
CA PRO A 364 1.97 11.95 3.42
C PRO A 364 2.10 13.29 2.68
N ARG A 365 1.29 14.29 3.05
CA ARG A 365 1.34 15.63 2.43
C ARG A 365 2.60 16.39 2.84
N ASP A 366 3.00 16.24 4.10
CA ASP A 366 4.20 16.84 4.68
C ASP A 366 4.97 15.77 5.46
N SER A 367 6.28 15.64 5.19
CA SER A 367 7.15 14.69 5.91
C SER A 367 7.45 15.10 7.34
N ASP A 368 7.29 16.39 7.66
CA ASP A 368 7.83 17.01 8.87
C ASP A 368 6.83 17.10 10.02
N THR A 369 5.56 16.73 9.75
CA THR A 369 4.52 16.74 10.77
C THR A 369 4.15 15.31 11.16
N THR A 370 4.22 15.03 12.46
CA THR A 370 3.82 13.73 13.03
C THR A 370 2.34 13.39 12.80
N ASP A 371 1.50 14.39 12.53
CA ASP A 371 0.07 14.27 12.19
C ASP A 371 -0.24 14.78 10.77
N GLY A 372 0.66 14.47 9.82
CA GLY A 372 0.48 14.88 8.44
C GLY A 372 -0.80 14.27 7.84
N ALA A 373 -1.61 15.12 7.22
CA ALA A 373 -2.68 14.69 6.33
C ALA A 373 -2.11 13.82 5.20
N MET A 374 -2.92 12.88 4.72
CA MET A 374 -2.55 12.02 3.59
C MET A 374 -3.17 12.54 2.30
N ASN A 375 -2.35 12.67 1.26
CA ASN A 375 -2.86 12.76 -0.10
C ASN A 375 -3.35 11.38 -0.53
N THR A 376 -4.58 11.27 -1.00
CA THR A 376 -5.22 10.00 -1.37
C THR A 376 -5.42 9.95 -2.88
N TYR A 377 -5.04 8.83 -3.49
CA TYR A 377 -5.14 8.61 -4.92
C TYR A 377 -5.83 7.27 -5.19
N ILE A 378 -6.77 7.28 -6.11
CA ILE A 378 -7.63 6.14 -6.47
C ILE A 378 -7.51 5.94 -7.97
N LEU A 379 -6.96 4.79 -8.37
CA LEU A 379 -6.87 4.39 -9.76
C LEU A 379 -8.01 3.41 -10.05
N TRP A 380 -8.85 3.72 -11.04
CA TRP A 380 -10.02 2.92 -11.38
C TRP A 380 -10.23 2.79 -12.90
N GLN A 381 -10.95 1.75 -13.31
CA GLN A 381 -11.22 1.45 -14.72
C GLN A 381 -12.58 1.99 -15.17
N ASP A 382 -12.62 2.75 -16.26
CA ASP A 382 -13.87 3.25 -16.85
C ASP A 382 -14.57 2.22 -17.75
N SER A 383 -15.73 2.60 -18.30
CA SER A 383 -16.57 1.71 -19.13
C SER A 383 -15.94 1.35 -20.47
N THR A 384 -14.91 2.08 -20.92
CA THR A 384 -14.10 1.77 -22.11
C THR A 384 -12.91 0.87 -21.79
N GLY A 385 -12.67 0.60 -20.51
CA GLY A 385 -11.50 -0.12 -20.01
C GLY A 385 -10.29 0.77 -19.75
N ALA A 386 -10.37 2.08 -20.04
CA ALA A 386 -9.26 3.00 -19.79
C ALA A 386 -9.15 3.32 -18.30
N LEU A 387 -7.93 3.61 -17.86
CA LEU A 387 -7.65 3.97 -16.48
C LEU A 387 -7.92 5.46 -16.23
N GLN A 388 -8.64 5.73 -15.15
CA GLN A 388 -8.93 7.05 -14.61
C GLN A 388 -8.29 7.17 -13.23
N MET A 389 -7.91 8.38 -12.85
CA MET A 389 -7.44 8.69 -11.50
C MET A 389 -8.40 9.67 -10.84
N THR A 390 -8.80 9.34 -9.63
CA THR A 390 -9.49 10.23 -8.70
C THR A 390 -8.58 10.51 -7.52
N TRP A 391 -8.45 11.74 -7.07
CA TRP A 391 -7.54 12.06 -5.97
C TRP A 391 -7.98 13.27 -5.15
N GLU A 392 -7.44 13.33 -3.94
CA GLU A 392 -7.50 14.45 -3.00
C GLU A 392 -6.09 14.66 -2.43
N ASP A 393 -5.42 15.71 -2.89
CA ASP A 393 -4.04 16.07 -2.53
C ASP A 393 -3.94 17.48 -1.92
N ASP A 394 -5.07 18.15 -1.74
CA ASP A 394 -5.23 19.42 -1.03
C ASP A 394 -6.64 19.52 -0.42
N ASP A 395 -6.97 20.67 0.17
CA ASP A 395 -8.28 20.90 0.81
C ASP A 395 -9.33 21.45 -0.18
N THR A 396 -9.07 21.39 -1.49
CA THR A 396 -10.03 21.82 -2.52
C THR A 396 -11.02 20.73 -2.91
N GLY A 397 -10.83 19.52 -2.37
CA GLY A 397 -11.70 18.36 -2.54
C GLY A 397 -11.27 17.44 -3.67
N TRP A 398 -12.13 16.46 -3.96
CA TRP A 398 -11.84 15.38 -4.91
C TRP A 398 -11.83 15.84 -6.37
N ARG A 399 -10.83 15.39 -7.11
CA ARG A 399 -10.63 15.67 -8.54
C ARG A 399 -10.52 14.37 -9.32
N THR A 400 -10.90 14.39 -10.61
CA THR A 400 -10.83 13.22 -11.50
C THR A 400 -10.22 13.61 -12.84
N SER A 401 -9.34 12.76 -13.38
CA SER A 401 -8.76 12.92 -14.71
C SER A 401 -8.44 11.58 -15.36
N SER A 402 -8.35 11.58 -16.69
CA SER A 402 -7.85 10.45 -17.46
C SER A 402 -6.34 10.27 -17.27
N THR A 403 -5.90 9.03 -17.18
CA THR A 403 -4.47 8.69 -17.18
C THR A 403 -3.91 8.59 -18.61
N PRO A 404 -2.58 8.61 -18.80
CA PRO A 404 -1.97 8.41 -20.10
C PRO A 404 -2.31 7.04 -20.71
N ALA A 405 -2.63 7.00 -22.00
CA ALA A 405 -2.94 5.74 -22.71
C ALA A 405 -1.77 4.72 -22.69
N SER A 406 -0.54 5.17 -22.44
CA SER A 406 0.64 4.31 -22.32
C SER A 406 0.57 3.33 -21.15
N LEU A 407 -0.27 3.56 -20.14
CA LEU A 407 -0.48 2.60 -19.05
C LEU A 407 -1.09 1.28 -19.57
N GLY A 408 -1.81 1.34 -20.70
CA GLY A 408 -2.53 0.21 -21.27
C GLY A 408 -3.93 0.07 -20.67
N VAL A 409 -4.61 -0.98 -21.10
CA VAL A 409 -5.95 -1.35 -20.63
C VAL A 409 -5.81 -2.59 -19.76
N PRO A 410 -6.20 -2.55 -18.47
CA PRO A 410 -6.20 -3.73 -17.63
C PRO A 410 -7.04 -4.86 -18.24
N ASP A 411 -6.54 -6.08 -18.14
CA ASP A 411 -7.24 -7.29 -18.60
C ASP A 411 -8.62 -7.40 -17.94
N LYS A 412 -9.63 -7.81 -18.72
CA LYS A 412 -11.01 -7.85 -18.22
C LYS A 412 -11.13 -8.73 -16.98
N GLY A 413 -11.63 -8.15 -15.89
CA GLY A 413 -11.84 -8.85 -14.61
C GLY A 413 -10.62 -8.89 -13.70
N THR A 414 -9.48 -8.30 -14.11
CA THR A 414 -8.35 -8.09 -13.21
C THR A 414 -8.66 -7.00 -12.19
N GLY A 415 -8.15 -7.16 -10.97
CA GLY A 415 -8.16 -6.08 -9.97
C GLY A 415 -7.03 -5.08 -10.19
N ILE A 416 -7.11 -3.94 -9.53
CA ILE A 416 -6.00 -2.98 -9.44
C ILE A 416 -5.52 -3.00 -7.99
N SER A 417 -4.23 -3.29 -7.78
CA SER A 417 -3.61 -3.31 -6.46
C SER A 417 -2.65 -2.14 -6.36
N CYS A 418 -2.89 -1.21 -5.44
CA CYS A 418 -2.03 -0.04 -5.25
C CYS A 418 -1.30 -0.14 -3.91
N LEU A 419 -0.05 0.32 -3.90
CA LEU A 419 0.85 0.21 -2.77
C LEU A 419 0.69 1.41 -1.84
N THR A 420 0.17 1.14 -0.64
CA THR A 420 0.31 2.03 0.50
C THR A 420 1.41 1.51 1.42
N PRO A 421 2.48 2.30 1.69
CA PRO A 421 3.49 1.88 2.65
C PRO A 421 2.89 1.74 4.05
N THR A 422 3.33 0.73 4.80
CA THR A 422 2.88 0.54 6.18
C THR A 422 3.32 1.70 7.09
N LEU A 423 2.43 2.09 8.01
CA LEU A 423 2.73 3.03 9.09
C LEU A 423 3.55 2.41 10.23
N TRP A 424 3.61 1.07 10.31
CA TRP A 424 4.32 0.33 11.34
C TRP A 424 5.67 -0.16 10.79
N ALA A 425 6.54 0.77 10.40
CA ALA A 425 7.86 0.48 9.87
C ALA A 425 8.97 1.04 10.76
N VAL A 426 10.20 0.54 10.57
CA VAL A 426 11.39 1.06 11.24
C VAL A 426 11.72 2.48 10.76
N ALA A 427 11.67 2.70 9.44
CA ALA A 427 11.83 4.01 8.86
C ALA A 427 10.49 4.76 8.88
N SER A 428 10.58 6.09 9.02
CA SER A 428 9.41 6.97 8.93
C SER A 428 8.84 6.93 7.51
N LEU A 429 7.52 7.14 7.40
CA LEU A 429 6.92 7.43 6.10
C LEU A 429 7.50 8.71 5.52
N LEU A 430 7.72 8.71 4.22
CA LEU A 430 8.23 9.86 3.49
C LEU A 430 7.11 10.48 2.65
N SER A 431 7.12 11.80 2.53
CA SER A 431 6.33 12.54 1.54
C SER A 431 6.96 12.41 0.14
N ASP A 432 7.16 11.16 -0.29
CA ASP A 432 7.82 10.78 -1.54
C ASP A 432 6.97 9.79 -2.33
N TYR A 433 7.01 9.91 -3.66
CA TYR A 433 6.19 9.14 -4.58
C TYR A 433 6.89 7.86 -5.10
N GLY A 434 8.05 7.48 -4.55
CA GLY A 434 8.79 6.26 -4.93
C GLY A 434 7.98 4.96 -4.75
N MET A 435 7.09 4.95 -3.75
CA MET A 435 6.17 3.85 -3.46
C MET A 435 4.75 4.05 -3.98
N ALA A 436 4.46 5.17 -4.68
CA ALA A 436 3.17 5.43 -5.30
C ALA A 436 2.99 4.57 -6.57
N ARG A 437 2.82 3.27 -6.37
CA ARG A 437 2.82 2.25 -7.43
C ARG A 437 1.52 1.47 -7.45
N CYS A 438 1.08 1.10 -8.64
CA CYS A 438 -0.07 0.21 -8.83
C CYS A 438 0.26 -0.93 -9.79
N TYR A 439 -0.45 -2.04 -9.60
CA TYR A 439 -0.24 -3.32 -10.24
C TYR A 439 -1.56 -3.89 -10.74
N TYR A 440 -1.57 -4.37 -11.98
CA TYR A 440 -2.71 -5.01 -12.63
C TYR A 440 -2.22 -5.85 -13.81
N LEU A 441 -3.09 -6.70 -14.37
CA LEU A 441 -2.73 -7.50 -15.54
C LEU A 441 -2.92 -6.71 -16.84
N VAL A 442 -1.94 -6.81 -17.75
CA VAL A 442 -2.07 -6.42 -19.16
C VAL A 442 -1.47 -7.50 -20.04
N ASP A 443 -2.28 -8.06 -20.93
CA ASP A 443 -1.91 -9.16 -21.80
C ASP A 443 -1.33 -10.35 -21.01
N GLY A 444 -1.92 -10.66 -19.86
CA GLY A 444 -1.50 -11.74 -18.96
C GLY A 444 -0.19 -11.47 -18.20
N ASN A 445 0.33 -10.24 -18.20
CA ASN A 445 1.54 -9.86 -17.45
C ASN A 445 1.18 -8.88 -16.34
N ILE A 446 1.80 -9.01 -15.17
CA ILE A 446 1.66 -8.04 -14.08
C ILE A 446 2.40 -6.76 -14.48
N ARG A 447 1.65 -5.71 -14.84
CA ARG A 447 2.17 -4.39 -15.13
C ARG A 447 2.43 -3.63 -13.83
N GLU A 448 3.55 -2.93 -13.77
CA GLU A 448 3.89 -1.97 -12.73
C GLU A 448 3.86 -0.55 -13.30
N VAL A 449 3.07 0.32 -12.67
CA VAL A 449 3.00 1.76 -12.98
C VAL A 449 3.34 2.57 -11.73
N GLN A 450 3.87 3.76 -11.94
CA GLN A 450 4.23 4.69 -10.87
C GLN A 450 3.66 6.07 -11.15
N TYR A 451 3.09 6.69 -10.12
CA TYR A 451 2.75 8.11 -10.08
C TYR A 451 3.94 8.87 -9.49
N ASP A 452 4.37 9.97 -10.11
CA ASP A 452 5.52 10.77 -9.65
C ASP A 452 5.12 12.02 -8.84
N GLY A 453 3.83 12.17 -8.52
CA GLY A 453 3.27 13.38 -7.92
C GLY A 453 2.64 14.33 -8.94
N SER A 454 2.81 14.07 -10.25
CA SER A 454 2.21 14.89 -11.32
C SER A 454 1.65 14.04 -12.47
N ASN A 455 2.31 12.95 -12.83
CA ASN A 455 1.92 12.11 -13.95
C ASN A 455 2.21 10.62 -13.67
N TRP A 456 1.58 9.76 -14.46
CA TRP A 456 1.79 8.32 -14.43
C TRP A 456 2.81 7.89 -15.50
N SER A 457 3.62 6.90 -15.14
CA SER A 457 4.54 6.23 -16.06
C SER A 457 4.47 4.71 -15.90
N VAL A 458 4.80 3.99 -16.97
CA VAL A 458 5.01 2.54 -16.92
C VAL A 458 6.44 2.28 -16.47
N ILE A 459 6.61 1.55 -15.38
CA ILE A 459 7.93 1.09 -14.92
C ILE A 459 8.34 -0.16 -15.71
N GLY A 460 7.39 -1.05 -15.94
CA GLY A 460 7.59 -2.26 -16.73
C GLY A 460 6.58 -3.34 -16.39
N ASN A 461 6.93 -4.59 -16.68
CA ASN A 461 6.22 -5.75 -16.17
C ASN A 461 7.07 -6.38 -15.06
N VAL A 462 6.43 -6.88 -14.01
CA VAL A 462 7.09 -7.66 -12.95
C VAL A 462 7.66 -8.92 -13.58
N GLN A 463 8.97 -9.13 -13.42
CA GLN A 463 9.65 -10.32 -13.94
C GLN A 463 9.27 -11.52 -13.08
N LEU A 464 8.56 -12.47 -13.66
CA LEU A 464 8.16 -13.72 -13.02
C LEU A 464 9.21 -14.77 -13.40
N ASP A 465 10.04 -15.16 -12.43
CA ASP A 465 11.12 -16.15 -12.60
C ASP A 465 10.56 -17.56 -12.81
#